data_AF-A0A5E6NPR8-F1
#
_entry.id   AF-A0A5E6NPR8-F1
#
_cell.length_a   1.000
_cell.length_b   1.000
_cell.length_c   1.000
_cell.angle_alpha   90.00
_cell.angle_beta   90.00
_cell.angle_gamma   90.00
#
_symmetry.space_group_name_H-M   'P 1'
#
loop_
_entity.id
_entity.type
_entity.pdbx_description
1 polymer ?
#
loop_
_entity_poly.entity_id
_entity_poly.type
_entity_poly.pdbx_seq_one_letter_code
_entity_poly.pdbx_strand_id
1 'polypeptide(L)'
;MQINQRVDGRFNSAIGLLGSSETSARTGAVYALHELALEEEKYRQQIAQILCSHIRSKTNEQEYKKITKERPSNEIQTTLNLLFKEKEPVYTHKILQKYRLS
;
A
#
# COMPACT_ATOMS: atom_id res chain seq x y z
N MET A 1 -4.57 -21.96 16.42
CA MET A 1 -3.12 -22.05 16.15
C MET A 1 -2.78 -21.84 14.67
N GLN A 2 -3.45 -22.51 13.73
CA GLN A 2 -3.20 -22.37 12.28
C GLN A 2 -3.50 -20.97 11.71
N ILE A 3 -4.49 -20.25 12.24
CA ILE A 3 -4.85 -18.89 11.77
C ILE A 3 -3.72 -17.89 12.02
N ASN A 4 -3.13 -17.89 13.23
CA ASN A 4 -2.00 -17.00 13.55
C ASN A 4 -0.79 -17.26 12.66
N GLN A 5 -0.47 -18.53 12.39
CA GLN A 5 0.64 -18.90 11.48
C GLN A 5 0.41 -18.40 10.05
N ARG A 6 -0.84 -18.42 9.56
CA ARG A 6 -1.19 -17.89 8.24
C ARG A 6 -1.06 -16.37 8.17
N VAL A 7 -1.45 -15.67 9.23
CA VAL A 7 -1.36 -14.21 9.35
C VAL A 7 0.11 -13.78 9.41
N ASP A 8 0.92 -14.43 10.25
CA ASP A 8 2.37 -14.17 10.34
C ASP A 8 3.09 -14.47 9.02
N GLY A 9 2.68 -15.53 8.32
CA GLY A 9 3.19 -15.86 6.99
C GLY A 9 2.91 -14.76 5.96
N ARG A 10 1.65 -14.28 5.88
CA ARG A 10 1.27 -13.16 4.99
C ARG A 10 2.03 -11.89 5.31
N PHE A 11 2.20 -11.58 6.60
CA PHE A 11 2.97 -10.43 7.05
C PHE A 11 4.42 -10.53 6.56
N ASN A 12 5.10 -11.65 6.83
CA ASN A 12 6.49 -11.87 6.41
C ASN A 12 6.67 -11.82 4.89
N SER A 13 5.75 -12.43 4.13
CA SER A 13 5.77 -12.36 2.67
C SER A 13 5.61 -10.93 2.16
N ALA A 14 4.71 -10.14 2.75
CA ALA A 14 4.52 -8.75 2.36
C ALA A 14 5.76 -7.90 2.67
N ILE A 15 6.41 -8.10 3.82
CA ILE A 15 7.69 -7.43 4.13
C ILE A 15 8.78 -7.78 3.12
N GLY A 16 8.91 -9.06 2.74
CA GLY A 16 9.87 -9.47 1.70
C GLY A 16 9.62 -8.79 0.36
N LEU A 17 8.35 -8.71 -0.07
CA LEU A 17 7.97 -8.05 -1.33
C LEU A 17 8.15 -6.52 -1.28
N LEU A 18 8.00 -5.89 -0.12
CA LEU A 18 8.22 -4.46 0.05
C LEU A 18 9.69 -4.06 -0.20
N GLY A 19 10.63 -4.99 0.00
CA GLY A 19 12.05 -4.83 -0.31
C GLY A 19 12.43 -5.12 -1.77
N SER A 20 11.49 -5.45 -2.64
CA SER A 20 11.76 -5.79 -4.05
C SER A 20 12.24 -4.57 -4.87
N SER A 21 13.07 -4.80 -5.89
CA SER A 21 13.39 -3.80 -6.92
C SER A 21 12.16 -3.41 -7.75
N GLU A 22 11.18 -4.31 -7.86
CA GLU A 22 10.02 -4.13 -8.72
C GLU A 22 8.93 -3.31 -8.05
N THR A 23 8.59 -2.16 -8.66
CA THR A 23 7.53 -1.26 -8.16
C THR A 23 6.16 -1.95 -8.03
N SER A 24 5.85 -2.89 -8.94
CA SER A 24 4.61 -3.67 -8.88
C SER A 24 4.56 -4.59 -7.65
N ALA A 25 5.66 -5.27 -7.33
CA ALA A 25 5.77 -6.12 -6.15
C ALA A 25 5.62 -5.31 -4.86
N ARG A 26 6.30 -4.15 -4.77
CA ARG A 26 6.17 -3.25 -3.62
C ARG A 26 4.76 -2.69 -3.46
N THR A 27 4.10 -2.33 -4.56
CA THR A 27 2.71 -1.86 -4.54
C THR A 27 1.77 -2.96 -4.03
N GLY A 28 1.95 -4.21 -4.48
CA GLY A 28 1.20 -5.35 -3.98
C GLY A 28 1.43 -5.60 -2.48
N ALA A 29 2.67 -5.44 -2.00
CA ALA A 29 2.99 -5.53 -0.59
C ALA A 29 2.28 -4.47 0.26
N VAL A 30 2.18 -3.23 -0.22
CA VAL A 30 1.45 -2.15 0.47
C VAL A 30 -0.02 -2.53 0.66
N TYR A 31 -0.69 -3.04 -0.38
CA TYR A 31 -2.08 -3.52 -0.26
C TYR A 31 -2.19 -4.70 0.72
N ALA A 32 -1.30 -5.69 0.62
CA ALA A 32 -1.34 -6.85 1.52
C ALA A 32 -1.17 -6.45 2.99
N LEU A 33 -0.28 -5.51 3.28
CA LEU A 33 -0.11 -4.95 4.63
C LEU A 33 -1.34 -4.15 5.06
N HIS A 34 -1.91 -3.32 4.19
CA HIS A 34 -3.13 -2.58 4.52
C HIS A 34 -4.30 -3.52 4.88
N GLU A 35 -4.55 -4.55 4.09
CA GLU A 35 -5.59 -5.55 4.37
C GLU A 35 -5.32 -6.29 5.69
N LEU A 36 -4.07 -6.66 5.97
CA LEU A 36 -3.70 -7.25 7.27
C LEU A 36 -4.00 -6.30 8.44
N ALA A 37 -3.78 -5.00 8.29
CA ALA A 37 -4.11 -4.01 9.31
C ALA A 37 -5.64 -3.85 9.52
N LEU A 38 -6.43 -4.05 8.45
CA LEU A 38 -7.89 -4.05 8.55
C LEU A 38 -8.41 -5.31 9.26
N GLU A 39 -7.85 -6.47 8.93
CA GLU A 39 -8.22 -7.77 9.50
C GLU A 39 -7.78 -7.94 10.96
N GLU A 40 -6.57 -7.48 11.30
CA GLU A 40 -5.88 -7.81 12.55
C GLU A 40 -5.40 -6.54 13.26
N GLU A 41 -6.21 -6.05 14.21
CA GLU A 41 -5.98 -4.79 14.91
C GLU A 41 -4.59 -4.69 15.56
N LYS A 42 -4.06 -5.81 16.08
CA LYS A 42 -2.74 -5.87 16.73
C LYS A 42 -1.58 -5.46 15.81
N TYR A 43 -1.72 -5.57 14.49
CA TYR A 43 -0.67 -5.16 13.55
C TYR A 43 -0.83 -3.72 13.03
N ARG A 44 -1.95 -3.04 13.28
CA ARG A 44 -2.24 -1.72 12.68
C ARG A 44 -1.11 -0.72 12.90
N GLN A 45 -0.69 -0.55 14.15
CA GLN A 45 0.36 0.40 14.49
C GLN A 45 1.70 0.03 13.84
N GLN A 46 2.08 -1.24 13.89
CA GLN A 46 3.32 -1.73 13.30
C GLN A 46 3.32 -1.56 11.78
N ILE A 47 2.22 -1.88 11.12
CA ILE A 47 2.06 -1.73 9.67
C ILE A 47 2.10 -0.25 9.27
N ALA A 48 1.44 0.63 10.01
CA ALA A 48 1.51 2.07 9.76
C ALA A 48 2.96 2.57 9.85
N GLN A 49 3.73 2.14 10.86
CA GLN A 49 5.15 2.50 10.99
C GLN A 49 6.00 1.98 9.83
N ILE A 50 5.74 0.76 9.37
CA ILE A 50 6.45 0.15 8.23
C ILE A 50 6.17 0.92 6.95
N LEU A 51 4.91 1.24 6.66
CA LEU A 51 4.52 1.99 5.48
C LEU A 51 5.08 3.43 5.52
N CYS A 52 5.09 4.09 6.68
CA CYS A 52 5.75 5.38 6.86
C CYS A 52 7.27 5.29 6.66
N SER A 53 7.91 4.22 7.13
CA SER A 53 9.34 3.97 6.89
C SER A 53 9.63 3.77 5.41
N HIS A 54 8.78 3.01 4.72
CA HIS A 54 8.86 2.77 3.29
C HIS A 54 8.80 4.07 2.48
N ILE A 55 7.81 4.94 2.78
CA ILE A 55 7.70 6.25 2.14
C ILE A 55 8.99 7.06 2.34
N ARG A 56 9.49 7.16 3.58
CA ARG A 56 10.72 7.90 3.87
C ARG A 56 11.94 7.35 3.15
N SER A 57 12.07 6.03 3.06
CA SER A 57 13.20 5.37 2.39
C SER A 57 13.18 5.69 0.90
N LYS A 58 12.08 5.38 0.21
CA LYS A 58 11.93 5.59 -1.23
C LYS A 58 12.04 7.05 -1.64
N THR A 59 11.39 7.95 -0.89
CA THR A 59 11.44 9.40 -1.22
C THR A 59 12.81 10.02 -0.96
N ASN A 60 13.68 9.36 -0.18
CA ASN A 60 15.05 9.81 0.03
C ASN A 60 16.05 9.34 -1.04
N GLU A 61 15.68 8.37 -1.89
CA GLU A 61 16.53 7.90 -2.98
C GLU A 61 16.83 9.02 -3.98
N GLN A 62 18.09 9.12 -4.39
CA GLN A 62 18.52 10.16 -5.33
C GLN A 62 17.82 10.04 -6.69
N GLU A 63 17.59 8.80 -7.14
CA GLU A 63 16.86 8.53 -8.38
C GLU A 63 15.40 9.00 -8.28
N TYR A 64 14.73 8.69 -7.17
CA TYR A 64 13.37 9.15 -6.92
C TYR A 64 13.25 10.67 -7.03
N LYS A 65 14.13 11.41 -6.33
CA LYS A 65 14.15 12.88 -6.34
C LYS A 65 14.37 13.49 -7.72
N LYS A 66 15.07 12.80 -8.62
CA LYS A 66 15.30 13.27 -10.00
C LYS A 66 14.03 13.15 -10.86
N ILE A 67 13.31 12.05 -10.70
CA ILE A 67 12.18 11.66 -11.59
C ILE A 67 10.84 12.23 -11.08
N THR A 68 10.69 12.41 -9.76
CA THR A 68 9.42 12.78 -9.13
C THR A 68 9.50 14.14 -8.44
N LYS A 69 9.72 15.20 -9.22
CA LYS A 69 9.87 16.57 -8.71
C LYS A 69 8.55 17.24 -8.34
N GLU A 70 7.51 17.00 -9.13
CA GLU A 70 6.23 17.71 -8.98
C GLU A 70 5.15 16.86 -8.32
N ARG A 71 5.25 15.52 -8.43
CA ARG A 71 4.25 14.58 -7.92
C ARG A 71 4.92 13.30 -7.42
N PRO A 72 4.39 12.69 -6.34
CA PRO A 72 4.88 11.40 -5.87
C PRO A 72 4.62 10.31 -6.92
N SER A 73 5.46 9.28 -6.92
CA SER A 73 5.20 8.06 -7.69
C SER A 73 3.86 7.42 -7.29
N ASN A 74 3.30 6.61 -8.20
CA ASN A 74 2.07 5.86 -7.96
C ASN A 74 2.13 5.00 -6.69
N GLU A 75 3.30 4.40 -6.43
CA GLU A 75 3.55 3.62 -5.22
C GLU A 75 3.38 4.47 -3.95
N ILE A 76 4.06 5.62 -3.88
CA ILE A 76 3.99 6.52 -2.72
C ILE A 76 2.59 7.11 -2.54
N GLN A 77 1.96 7.54 -3.64
CA GLN A 77 0.60 8.05 -3.59
C GLN A 77 -0.38 6.97 -3.10
N THR A 78 -0.21 5.72 -3.55
CA THR A 78 -1.03 4.59 -3.11
C THR A 78 -0.84 4.32 -1.62
N THR A 79 0.40 4.30 -1.13
CA THR A 79 0.68 4.13 0.30
C THR A 79 0.05 5.24 1.14
N LEU A 80 0.17 6.50 0.73
CA LEU A 80 -0.45 7.64 1.42
C LEU A 80 -1.99 7.53 1.42
N ASN A 81 -2.58 7.15 0.29
CA ASN A 81 -4.02 6.94 0.20
C ASN A 81 -4.50 5.85 1.16
N LEU A 82 -3.78 4.73 1.25
CA LEU A 82 -4.16 3.63 2.14
C LEU A 82 -3.94 3.96 3.63
N LEU A 83 -2.97 4.82 3.96
CA LEU A 83 -2.72 5.25 5.33
C LEU A 83 -3.74 6.27 5.85
N PHE A 84 -4.15 7.22 5.00
CA PHE A 84 -4.81 8.44 5.47
C PHE A 84 -6.16 8.74 4.81
N LYS A 85 -6.58 7.99 3.79
CA LYS A 85 -7.88 8.24 3.16
C LYS A 85 -8.99 7.66 4.03
N GLU A 86 -9.86 8.54 4.53
CA GLU A 86 -11.14 8.14 5.11
C GLU A 86 -11.95 7.37 4.06
N LYS A 87 -12.60 6.27 4.46
CA LYS A 87 -13.36 5.41 3.56
C LYS A 87 -14.60 6.16 3.02
N GLU A 88 -14.46 6.80 1.86
CA GLU A 88 -15.54 7.32 0.99
C GLU A 88 -15.28 6.85 -0.48
N PRO A 89 -16.32 6.59 -1.30
CA PRO A 89 -16.42 5.33 -2.05
C PRO A 89 -15.65 5.27 -3.37
N VAL A 90 -15.16 4.05 -3.62
CA VAL A 90 -14.15 3.59 -4.59
C VAL A 90 -14.38 3.96 -6.06
N TYR A 91 -15.63 4.06 -6.49
CA TYR A 91 -16.05 4.42 -7.85
C TYR A 91 -17.45 5.03 -7.75
N THR A 92 -17.57 6.27 -7.32
CA THR A 92 -18.89 6.87 -7.11
C THR A 92 -19.48 7.37 -8.44
N HIS A 93 -20.46 6.60 -8.91
CA HIS A 93 -21.55 6.91 -9.85
C HIS A 93 -21.21 7.28 -11.32
N LYS A 94 -20.06 7.88 -11.63
CA LYS A 94 -19.75 8.35 -13.01
C LYS A 94 -19.11 7.30 -13.93
N ILE A 95 -18.41 6.31 -13.39
CA ILE A 95 -17.79 5.26 -14.21
C ILE A 95 -18.83 4.24 -14.71
N LEU A 96 -19.87 3.95 -13.93
CA LEU A 96 -20.99 3.11 -14.37
C LEU A 96 -21.85 3.78 -15.47
N GLN A 97 -21.94 5.11 -15.50
CA GLN A 97 -22.65 5.82 -16.57
C GLN A 97 -21.83 5.98 -17.86
N LYS A 98 -20.49 6.03 -17.79
CA LYS A 98 -19.63 6.23 -18.97
C LYS A 98 -19.47 4.97 -19.82
N TYR A 99 -19.56 3.78 -19.23
CA TYR A 99 -19.40 2.52 -19.95
C TYR A 99 -20.66 1.93 -20.57
N ARG A 100 -21.83 2.62 -20.50
CA ARG A 100 -23.11 2.24 -21.16
C ARG A 100 -23.14 0.78 -21.64
N LEU A 101 -23.15 -0.15 -20.69
CA LEU A 101 -23.58 -1.53 -20.94
C LEU A 101 -25.11 -1.51 -20.82
N SER A 102 -25.71 -0.81 -21.77
CA SER A 102 -27.12 -0.69 -22.14
C SER A 102 -27.19 0.13 -23.42
#